data_AF-A0A6M3M3M2-F1
#
_entry.id   AF-A0A6M3M3M2-F1
#
_cell.length_a   1.000
_cell.length_b   1.000
_cell.length_c   1.000
_cell.angle_alpha   90.00
_cell.angle_beta   90.00
_cell.angle_gamma   90.00
#
_symmetry.space_group_name_H-M   'P 1'
#
loop_
_entity.id
_entity.type
_entity.pdbx_description
1 polymer ?
#
loop_
_entity_poly.entity_id
_entity_poly.type
_entity_poly.pdbx_seq_one_letter_code
_entity_poly.pdbx_strand_id
1 'polypeptide(L)'
;MEALAVKKQLNSRLKNIDSRLKRIEDILELSPTVTKFSWKQFNEVDQKILFYLLRKDREGATTTEIATALNLKSPDGSGRVSVYRRLRRIERISRTMKGLPIVLSERKRWTLNFDDFSFHVKEDEL
;
A
#
# COMPACT_ATOMS: atom_id res chain seq x y z
N MET A 1 -29.53 -3.98 24.89
CA MET A 1 -28.92 -2.91 24.08
C MET A 1 -27.57 -2.43 24.62
N GLU A 2 -27.33 -2.48 25.94
CA GLU A 2 -26.09 -2.00 26.57
C GLU A 2 -24.81 -2.72 26.12
N ALA A 3 -24.82 -4.05 25.97
CA ALA A 3 -23.65 -4.81 25.53
C ALA A 3 -23.12 -4.36 24.15
N LEU A 4 -24.01 -3.88 23.27
CA LEU A 4 -23.64 -3.39 21.94
C LEU A 4 -22.96 -2.01 22.02
N ALA A 5 -23.41 -1.16 22.94
CA ALA A 5 -22.83 0.16 23.19
C ALA A 5 -21.44 0.04 23.82
N VAL A 6 -21.29 -0.84 24.81
CA VAL A 6 -19.99 -1.15 25.44
C VAL A 6 -18.98 -1.67 24.41
N LYS A 7 -19.41 -2.58 23.51
CA LYS A 7 -18.55 -3.10 22.43
C LYS A 7 -18.12 -2.01 21.45
N LYS A 8 -19.02 -1.08 21.08
CA LYS A 8 -18.68 0.08 20.23
C LYS A 8 -17.65 0.99 20.89
N GLN A 9 -17.82 1.29 22.17
CA GLN A 9 -16.90 2.15 22.93
C GLN A 9 -15.51 1.51 23.06
N LEU A 10 -15.45 0.20 23.32
CA LEU A 10 -14.21 -0.57 23.35
C LEU A 10 -13.49 -0.55 22.00
N ASN A 11 -14.20 -0.80 20.89
CA ASN A 11 -13.61 -0.74 19.55
C ASN A 11 -13.05 0.65 19.21
N SER A 12 -13.75 1.72 19.61
CA SER A 12 -13.27 3.08 19.41
C SER A 12 -12.01 3.37 20.22
N ARG A 13 -11.93 2.88 21.46
CA ARG A 13 -10.74 3.01 22.30
C ARG A 13 -9.56 2.23 21.73
N LEU A 14 -9.78 1.00 21.26
CA LEU A 14 -8.76 0.19 20.60
C LEU A 14 -8.19 0.89 19.37
N LYS A 15 -9.05 1.40 18.47
CA LYS A 15 -8.60 2.18 17.31
C LYS A 15 -7.75 3.39 17.68
N ASN A 16 -8.13 4.11 18.75
CA ASN A 16 -7.34 5.24 19.24
C ASN A 16 -5.98 4.80 19.78
N ILE A 17 -5.91 3.68 20.50
CA ILE A 17 -4.65 3.12 21.01
C ILE A 17 -3.74 2.70 19.85
N ASP A 18 -4.25 1.97 18.87
CA ASP A 18 -3.50 1.56 17.67
C ASP A 18 -2.94 2.77 16.92
N SER A 19 -3.77 3.80 16.70
CA SER A 19 -3.32 5.02 16.03
C SER A 19 -2.21 5.76 16.79
N ARG A 20 -2.22 5.71 18.13
CA ARG A 20 -1.21 6.35 18.98
C ARG A 20 0.08 5.54 19.01
N LEU A 21 -0.02 4.21 19.12
CA LEU A 21 1.11 3.31 19.04
C LEU A 21 1.84 3.48 17.71
N LYS A 22 1.09 3.53 16.61
CA LYS A 22 1.66 3.72 15.30
C LYS A 22 2.37 5.07 15.14
N ARG A 23 1.82 6.17 15.67
CA ARG A 23 2.52 7.46 15.71
C ARG A 23 3.83 7.37 16.49
N ILE A 24 3.84 6.62 17.59
CA ILE A 24 5.06 6.40 18.39
C ILE A 24 6.06 5.54 17.60
N GLU A 25 5.60 4.47 16.93
CA GLU A 25 6.43 3.63 16.06
C GLU A 25 7.03 4.43 14.90
N ASP A 26 6.26 5.33 14.28
CA ASP A 26 6.74 6.22 13.24
C ASP A 26 7.76 7.25 13.77
N ILE A 27 7.51 7.84 14.95
CA ILE A 27 8.46 8.78 15.61
C ILE A 27 9.76 8.07 16.00
N LEU A 28 9.67 6.81 16.43
CA LEU A 28 10.81 5.99 16.84
C LEU A 28 11.46 5.25 15.66
N GLU A 29 10.98 5.46 14.42
CA GLU A 29 11.44 4.77 13.21
C GLU A 29 11.38 3.23 13.31
N LEU A 30 10.46 2.72 14.13
CA LEU A 30 10.24 1.28 14.34
C LEU A 30 9.34 0.66 13.27
N SER A 31 8.52 1.46 12.59
CA SER A 31 7.80 1.00 11.41
C SER A 31 8.80 0.76 10.27
N PRO A 32 8.61 -0.29 9.44
CA PRO A 32 9.51 -0.56 8.33
C PRO A 32 9.44 0.59 7.32
N THR A 33 10.44 1.47 7.35
CA THR A 33 10.53 2.61 6.45
C THR A 33 10.89 2.19 5.02
N VAL A 34 10.10 2.64 4.05
CA VAL A 34 10.38 2.52 2.62
C VAL A 34 10.89 3.86 2.11
N THR A 35 12.21 4.00 2.05
CA THR A 35 12.89 5.20 1.52
C THR A 35 13.03 5.16 -0.01
N LYS A 36 13.08 3.96 -0.58
CA LYS A 36 13.10 3.72 -2.03
C LYS A 36 12.54 2.35 -2.34
N PHE A 37 11.79 2.22 -3.43
CA PHE A 37 11.32 0.93 -3.93
C PHE A 37 12.44 0.12 -4.63
N SER A 38 13.71 0.31 -4.28
CA SER A 38 14.87 -0.32 -4.93
C SER A 38 15.21 -1.70 -4.38
N TRP A 39 14.20 -2.49 -4.01
CA TRP A 39 14.44 -3.85 -3.54
C TRP A 39 14.85 -4.72 -4.72
N LYS A 40 15.92 -5.51 -4.57
CA LYS A 40 16.46 -6.38 -5.64
C LYS A 40 15.38 -7.30 -6.26
N GLN A 41 14.33 -7.59 -5.51
CA GLN A 41 13.19 -8.44 -5.89
C GLN A 41 12.15 -7.72 -6.75
N PHE A 42 12.13 -6.38 -6.77
CA PHE A 42 11.21 -5.56 -7.56
C PHE A 42 11.83 -5.13 -8.88
N ASN A 43 11.12 -5.46 -9.95
CA ASN A 43 11.46 -5.08 -11.31
C ASN A 43 11.14 -3.59 -11.54
N GLU A 44 11.71 -2.97 -12.58
CA GLU A 44 11.45 -1.56 -12.91
C GLU A 44 9.95 -1.24 -13.07
N VAL A 45 9.18 -2.14 -13.69
CA VAL A 45 7.72 -1.96 -13.82
C VAL A 45 7.01 -2.06 -12.47
N ASP A 46 7.48 -2.92 -11.56
CA ASP A 46 6.90 -3.04 -10.22
C ASP A 46 7.17 -1.76 -9.42
N GLN A 47 8.35 -1.17 -9.57
CA GLN A 47 8.70 0.12 -8.99
C GLN A 47 7.81 1.24 -9.54
N LYS A 48 7.60 1.31 -10.86
CA LYS A 48 6.70 2.30 -11.47
C LYS A 48 5.26 2.17 -10.98
N ILE A 49 4.76 0.94 -10.77
CA ILE A 49 3.45 0.70 -10.15
C ILE A 49 3.42 1.29 -8.73
N LEU A 50 4.43 1.00 -7.92
CA LEU A 50 4.52 1.47 -6.52
C LEU A 50 4.61 3.00 -6.43
N PHE A 51 5.41 3.64 -7.27
CA PHE A 51 5.48 5.10 -7.35
C PHE A 51 4.16 5.72 -7.79
N TYR A 52 3.49 5.14 -8.78
CA TYR A 52 2.17 5.61 -9.20
C TYR A 52 1.14 5.52 -8.06
N LEU A 53 1.15 4.42 -7.30
CA LEU A 53 0.30 4.27 -6.12
C LEU A 53 0.66 5.26 -5.00
N LEU A 54 1.95 5.55 -4.80
CA LEU A 54 2.40 6.55 -3.84
C LEU A 54 1.84 7.94 -4.16
N ARG A 55 1.87 8.34 -5.45
CA ARG A 55 1.26 9.60 -5.92
C ARG A 55 -0.26 9.65 -5.72
N LYS A 56 -0.93 8.51 -5.62
CA LYS A 56 -2.38 8.38 -5.38
C LYS A 56 -2.74 8.28 -3.90
N ASP A 57 -1.75 8.22 -3.02
CA ASP A 57 -1.93 8.16 -1.56
C ASP A 57 -3.02 7.14 -1.15
N ARG A 58 -3.89 7.49 -0.19
CA ARG A 58 -4.96 6.63 0.31
C ARG A 58 -6.13 6.44 -0.67
N GLU A 59 -6.21 7.22 -1.75
CA GLU A 59 -7.21 7.02 -2.80
C GLU A 59 -6.93 5.74 -3.60
N GLY A 60 -5.63 5.42 -3.78
CA GLY A 60 -5.18 4.29 -4.56
C GLY A 60 -5.57 4.39 -6.03
N ALA A 61 -5.49 3.27 -6.75
CA ALA A 61 -5.83 3.21 -8.17
C ALA A 61 -6.41 1.87 -8.61
N THR A 62 -7.23 1.88 -9.65
CA THR A 62 -7.65 0.63 -10.31
C THR A 62 -6.53 0.06 -11.18
N THR A 63 -6.59 -1.24 -11.46
CA THR A 63 -5.61 -1.89 -12.35
C THR A 63 -5.59 -1.32 -13.76
N THR A 64 -6.73 -0.80 -14.23
CA THR A 64 -6.85 -0.08 -15.51
C THR A 64 -6.19 1.30 -15.45
N GLU A 65 -6.43 2.08 -14.39
CA GLU A 65 -5.78 3.39 -14.19
C GLU A 65 -4.25 3.25 -14.18
N ILE A 66 -3.75 2.26 -13.44
CA ILE A 66 -2.31 1.94 -13.38
C ILE A 66 -1.79 1.52 -14.76
N ALA A 67 -2.49 0.64 -15.46
CA ALA A 67 -2.08 0.20 -16.80
C ALA A 67 -2.02 1.35 -17.81
N THR A 68 -2.95 2.29 -17.69
CA THR A 68 -3.02 3.51 -18.51
C THR A 68 -1.84 4.43 -18.20
N ALA A 69 -1.57 4.69 -16.91
CA ALA A 69 -0.45 5.53 -16.49
C ALA A 69 0.93 4.96 -16.90
N LEU A 70 1.04 3.64 -16.99
CA LEU A 70 2.24 2.93 -17.45
C LEU A 70 2.34 2.82 -18.98
N ASN A 71 1.39 3.39 -19.74
CA ASN A 71 1.30 3.28 -21.19
C ASN A 71 1.37 1.83 -21.70
N LEU A 72 0.74 0.89 -20.99
CA LEU A 72 0.70 -0.51 -21.40
C LEU A 72 -0.24 -0.68 -22.60
N LYS A 73 0.12 -1.60 -23.52
CA LYS A 73 -0.76 -1.99 -24.62
C LYS A 73 -2.06 -2.56 -24.06
N SER A 74 -3.20 -2.04 -24.56
CA SER A 74 -4.55 -2.45 -24.18
C SER A 74 -4.81 -2.40 -22.65
N PRO A 75 -4.96 -1.19 -22.06
CA PRO A 75 -5.16 -1.00 -20.63
C PRO A 75 -6.36 -1.75 -20.05
N ASP A 76 -7.45 -1.91 -20.81
CA ASP A 76 -8.66 -2.62 -20.37
C ASP A 76 -8.58 -4.15 -20.48
N GLY A 77 -7.58 -4.66 -21.21
CA GLY A 77 -7.41 -6.07 -21.52
C GLY A 77 -6.17 -6.67 -20.85
N SER A 78 -5.19 -7.03 -21.69
CA SER A 78 -3.93 -7.66 -21.26
C SER A 78 -3.10 -6.77 -20.34
N GLY A 79 -3.15 -5.44 -20.52
CA GLY A 79 -2.51 -4.46 -19.64
C GLY A 79 -3.02 -4.57 -18.20
N ARG A 80 -4.34 -4.52 -18.00
CA ARG A 80 -4.99 -4.70 -16.68
C ARG A 80 -4.57 -5.99 -15.98
N VAL A 81 -4.58 -7.10 -16.73
CA VAL A 81 -4.24 -8.43 -16.21
C VAL A 81 -2.76 -8.50 -15.81
N SER A 82 -1.88 -7.89 -16.61
CA SER A 82 -0.45 -7.78 -16.31
C SER A 82 -0.21 -7.01 -15.00
N VAL A 83 -0.86 -5.85 -14.85
CA VAL A 83 -0.79 -5.05 -13.62
C VAL A 83 -1.31 -5.83 -12.41
N TYR A 84 -2.46 -6.50 -12.53
CA TYR A 84 -3.00 -7.32 -11.45
C TYR A 84 -2.01 -8.41 -11.00
N ARG A 85 -1.40 -9.13 -11.96
CA ARG A 85 -0.39 -10.15 -11.64
C ARG A 85 0.84 -9.56 -10.94
N ARG A 86 1.27 -8.36 -11.34
CA ARG A 86 2.40 -7.65 -10.71
C ARG A 86 2.06 -7.19 -9.29
N LEU A 87 0.89 -6.62 -9.06
CA LEU A 87 0.44 -6.23 -7.72
C LEU A 87 0.40 -7.43 -6.76
N ARG A 88 -0.11 -8.58 -7.21
CA ARG A 88 -0.09 -9.82 -6.43
C ARG A 88 1.33 -10.35 -6.18
N ARG A 89 2.24 -10.17 -7.13
CA ARG A 89 3.66 -10.49 -6.95
C ARG A 89 4.30 -9.58 -5.89
N ILE A 90 4.06 -8.27 -5.95
CA ILE A 90 4.55 -7.28 -4.99
C ILE A 90 4.03 -7.58 -3.59
N GLU A 91 2.73 -7.87 -3.46
CA GLU A 91 2.11 -8.27 -2.20
C GLU A 91 2.81 -9.50 -1.60
N ARG A 92 3.09 -10.53 -2.41
CA ARG A 92 3.78 -11.73 -1.95
C ARG A 92 5.21 -11.43 -1.48
N ILE A 93 5.97 -10.70 -2.29
CA ILE A 93 7.38 -10.36 -2.00
C ILE A 93 7.48 -9.56 -0.69
N SER A 94 6.61 -8.57 -0.51
CA SER A 94 6.59 -7.74 0.69
C SER A 94 6.24 -8.53 1.96
N ARG A 95 5.21 -9.40 1.89
CA ARG A 95 4.88 -10.32 2.99
C ARG A 95 6.06 -11.21 3.38
N THR A 96 6.80 -11.74 2.39
CA THR A 96 7.97 -12.60 2.68
C THR A 96 9.10 -11.85 3.36
N MET A 97 9.35 -10.59 3.00
CA MET A 97 10.51 -9.84 3.50
C MET A 97 10.25 -9.08 4.80
N LYS A 98 9.03 -8.58 5.00
CA LYS A 98 8.68 -7.69 6.12
C LYS A 98 7.48 -8.19 6.94
N GLY A 99 6.95 -9.37 6.63
CA GLY A 99 5.78 -9.95 7.30
C GLY A 99 4.44 -9.37 6.85
N LEU A 100 4.45 -8.19 6.20
CA LEU A 100 3.25 -7.42 5.86
C LEU A 100 3.24 -7.03 4.38
N PRO A 101 2.06 -6.95 3.74
CA PRO A 101 1.93 -6.55 2.35
C PRO A 101 2.14 -5.04 2.20
N ILE A 102 2.95 -4.61 1.22
CA ILE A 102 3.12 -3.17 0.88
C ILE A 102 1.93 -2.61 0.12
N VAL A 103 1.21 -3.46 -0.61
CA VAL A 103 0.02 -3.06 -1.37
C VAL A 103 -1.19 -3.79 -0.83
N LEU A 104 -2.31 -3.06 -0.71
CA LEU A 104 -3.60 -3.59 -0.29
C LEU A 104 -4.60 -3.47 -1.44
N SER A 105 -5.55 -4.39 -1.48
CA SER A 105 -6.68 -4.34 -2.43
C SER A 105 -7.94 -3.98 -1.67
N GLU A 106 -8.45 -2.77 -1.85
CA GLU A 106 -9.66 -2.27 -1.21
C GLU A 106 -10.72 -1.88 -2.25
N ARG A 107 -11.92 -2.47 -2.17
CA ARG A 107 -13.09 -2.10 -3.01
C ARG A 107 -12.77 -1.97 -4.50
N LYS A 108 -11.92 -2.87 -5.03
CA LYS A 108 -11.42 -2.93 -6.43
C LYS A 108 -10.31 -1.91 -6.79
N ARG A 109 -9.85 -1.10 -5.84
CA ARG A 109 -8.67 -0.25 -5.96
C ARG A 109 -7.49 -0.89 -5.22
N TRP A 110 -6.30 -0.51 -5.62
CA TRP A 110 -5.05 -0.88 -4.97
C TRP A 110 -4.44 0.34 -4.32
N THR A 111 -4.05 0.24 -3.07
CA THR A 111 -3.43 1.30 -2.27
C THR A 111 -2.11 0.80 -1.71
N LEU A 112 -1.22 1.73 -1.33
CA LEU A 112 -0.11 1.36 -0.47
C LEU A 112 -0.63 1.12 0.96
N ASN A 113 0.04 0.22 1.66
CA ASN A 113 -0.25 -0.09 3.05
C ASN A 113 0.38 0.96 3.96
N PHE A 114 -0.23 2.15 3.96
CA PHE A 114 0.15 3.22 4.87
C PHE A 114 -0.09 2.85 6.33
N ASP A 115 -0.85 1.80 6.63
CA ASP A 115 -1.16 1.37 7.99
C ASP A 115 -0.01 0.61 8.65
N ASP A 116 0.82 -0.07 7.86
CA ASP A 116 1.95 -0.85 8.36
C ASP A 116 3.34 -0.31 7.92
N PHE A 117 3.38 0.61 6.96
CA PHE A 117 4.63 1.15 6.39
C PHE A 117 4.63 2.68 6.36
N SER A 118 5.80 3.25 6.62
CA SER A 118 6.09 4.67 6.39
C SER A 118 6.85 4.83 5.08
N PHE A 119 6.33 5.67 4.17
CA PHE A 119 6.90 5.89 2.83
C PHE A 119 7.55 7.28 2.77
N HIS A 120 8.87 7.33 2.55
CA HIS A 120 9.64 8.57 2.45
C HIS A 120 10.40 8.60 1.14
N VAL A 121 9.75 9.06 0.07
CA VAL A 121 10.39 9.26 -1.23
C VAL A 121 10.64 10.75 -1.40
N LYS A 122 11.87 11.13 -1.79
CA LYS A 122 12.19 12.53 -2.10
C LYS A 122 11.40 12.99 -3.33
N GLU A 123 10.90 14.23 -3.33
CA GLU A 123 10.11 14.79 -4.44
C GLU A 123 10.82 14.68 -5.80
N ASP A 124 12.15 14.72 -5.82
CA ASP A 124 12.96 14.61 -7.05
C ASP A 124 12.91 13.20 -7.69
N GLU A 125 12.47 12.17 -6.97
CA GLU A 125 12.32 10.80 -7.47
C GLU A 125 10.85 10.45 -7.81
N LEU A 126 9.90 11.38 -7.58
CA LEU A 126 8.47 11.12 -7.68
C LEU A 126 7.91 11.23 -9.08
#